data_AF-A0A924RFZ7-F1
#
_entry.id   AF-A0A924RFZ7-F1
#
_cell.length_a   1.000
_cell.length_b   1.000
_cell.length_c   1.000
_cell.angle_alpha   90.00
_cell.angle_beta   90.00
_cell.angle_gamma   90.00
#
_symmetry.space_group_name_H-M   'P 1'
#
loop_
_entity.id
_entity.type
_entity.pdbx_description
1 polymer ?
#
loop_
_entity_poly.entity_id
_entity_poly.type
_entity_poly.pdbx_seq_one_letter_code
_entity_poly.pdbx_strand_id
1 'polypeptide(L)'
;MTGIMQHDFARDFAEVIRHANVGPAIVCGHAYGNWGARSLAADFPNLVRGVVLAAASARTSAPELSAALARAANIALPDAVRLAALQFAFFAPGHDPSSWLAGWHTASTAPSALRR
;
A
#
# COMPACT_ATOMS: atom_id res chain seq x y z
N MET A 1 -4.04 17.56 4.30
CA MET A 1 -4.58 16.86 5.49
C MET A 1 -3.41 16.59 6.42
N THR A 2 -3.44 17.08 7.66
CA THR A 2 -2.39 16.86 8.66
C THR A 2 -2.96 16.09 9.84
N GLY A 3 -2.14 15.27 10.50
CA GLY A 3 -2.52 14.59 11.75
C GLY A 3 -3.38 13.33 11.62
N ILE A 4 -3.61 12.79 10.42
CA ILE A 4 -4.35 11.53 10.22
C ILE A 4 -3.39 10.34 10.33
N MET A 5 -3.73 9.37 11.18
CA MET A 5 -2.98 8.14 11.39
C MET A 5 -3.73 6.91 10.87
N GLN A 6 -3.04 5.77 10.73
CA GLN A 6 -3.67 4.51 10.30
C GLN A 6 -4.82 4.08 11.21
N HIS A 7 -4.71 4.40 12.50
CA HIS A 7 -5.72 4.12 13.52
C HIS A 7 -7.01 4.94 13.33
N ASP A 8 -6.94 6.11 12.68
CA ASP A 8 -8.14 6.88 12.37
C ASP A 8 -8.94 6.20 11.27
N PHE A 9 -8.28 5.73 10.20
CA PHE A 9 -8.92 4.91 9.18
C PHE A 9 -9.47 3.59 9.76
N ALA A 10 -8.75 2.96 10.69
CA ALA A 10 -9.24 1.76 11.36
C ALA A 10 -10.55 2.01 12.14
N ARG A 11 -10.68 3.17 12.78
CA ARG A 11 -11.91 3.57 13.47
C ARG A 11 -13.06 3.72 12.48
N ASP A 12 -12.85 4.39 11.36
CA ASP A 12 -13.87 4.56 10.32
C ASP A 12 -14.32 3.21 9.75
N PHE A 13 -13.38 2.29 9.49
CA PHE A 13 -13.71 0.94 9.02
C PHE A 13 -14.49 0.13 10.05
N ALA A 14 -14.18 0.28 11.34
CA ALA A 14 -14.93 -0.35 12.42
C ALA A 14 -16.38 0.14 12.45
N GLU A 15 -16.61 1.44 12.27
CA GLU A 15 -17.97 2.00 12.18
C GLU A 15 -18.75 1.45 10.98
N VAL A 16 -18.10 1.29 9.82
CA VAL A 16 -18.74 0.65 8.65
C VAL A 16 -19.18 -0.79 8.97
N ILE A 17 -18.33 -1.59 9.61
CA ILE A 17 -18.68 -2.98 9.97
C ILE A 17 -19.82 -3.02 11.01
N ARG A 18 -19.77 -2.14 12.02
CA ARG A 18 -20.85 -2.02 13.01
C ARG A 18 -22.17 -1.64 12.36
N HIS A 19 -22.15 -0.64 11.49
CA HIS A 19 -23.33 -0.18 10.76
C HIS A 19 -23.91 -1.27 9.86
N ALA A 20 -23.06 -2.07 9.21
CA ALA A 20 -23.53 -3.22 8.42
C ALA A 20 -24.24 -4.28 9.28
N ASN A 21 -23.88 -4.42 10.56
CA ASN A 21 -24.52 -5.30 11.54
C ASN A 21 -24.67 -6.76 11.09
N VAL A 22 -23.64 -7.29 10.40
CA VAL A 22 -23.59 -8.67 9.89
C VAL A 22 -22.63 -9.58 10.68
N GLY A 23 -22.13 -9.10 11.83
CA GLY A 23 -21.10 -9.76 12.62
C GLY A 23 -19.67 -9.53 12.08
N PRO A 24 -18.66 -10.27 12.58
CA PRO A 24 -17.26 -10.02 12.24
C PRO A 24 -16.93 -10.28 10.76
N ALA A 25 -16.22 -9.35 10.13
CA ALA A 25 -15.94 -9.34 8.69
C ALA A 25 -14.57 -9.95 8.33
N ILE A 26 -14.46 -10.48 7.11
CA ILE A 26 -13.14 -10.72 6.48
C ILE A 26 -12.73 -9.43 5.78
N VAL A 27 -11.58 -8.88 6.13
CA VAL A 27 -11.11 -7.58 5.64
C VAL A 27 -9.96 -7.77 4.67
N CYS A 28 -10.13 -7.29 3.44
CA CYS A 28 -9.07 -7.30 2.43
C CYS A 28 -8.38 -5.93 2.36
N GLY A 29 -7.11 -5.88 2.76
CA GLY A 29 -6.26 -4.71 2.59
C GLY A 29 -5.38 -4.86 1.34
N HIS A 30 -5.58 -3.99 0.36
CA HIS A 30 -4.81 -3.96 -0.88
C HIS A 30 -3.87 -2.75 -0.94
N ALA A 31 -2.60 -2.96 -1.33
CA ALA A 31 -1.58 -1.92 -1.43
C ALA A 31 -1.53 -1.06 -0.14
N TYR A 32 -1.73 0.26 -0.22
CA TYR A 32 -1.77 1.12 0.96
C TYR A 32 -2.80 0.67 2.02
N GLY A 33 -3.95 0.14 1.58
CA GLY A 33 -5.01 -0.36 2.45
C GLY A 33 -4.61 -1.54 3.35
N ASN A 34 -3.47 -2.20 3.08
CA ASN A 34 -2.93 -3.23 3.97
C ASN A 34 -2.67 -2.70 5.39
N TRP A 35 -2.27 -1.42 5.53
CA TRP A 35 -1.99 -0.82 6.83
C TRP A 35 -3.26 -0.62 7.65
N GLY A 36 -4.30 -0.04 7.03
CA GLY A 36 -5.60 0.12 7.68
C GLY A 36 -6.24 -1.22 8.05
N ALA A 37 -6.13 -2.25 7.19
CA ALA A 37 -6.63 -3.59 7.51
C ALA A 37 -5.90 -4.23 8.71
N ARG A 38 -4.57 -4.05 8.81
CA ARG A 38 -3.77 -4.50 9.96
C ARG A 38 -4.16 -3.75 11.24
N SER A 39 -4.27 -2.41 11.17
CA SER A 39 -4.66 -1.57 12.30
C SER A 39 -6.07 -1.93 12.79
N LEU A 40 -7.04 -2.11 11.90
CA LEU A 40 -8.40 -2.54 12.24
C LEU A 40 -8.40 -3.89 12.97
N ALA A 41 -7.64 -4.87 12.49
CA ALA A 41 -7.57 -6.18 13.11
C ALA A 41 -6.89 -6.15 14.49
N ALA A 42 -5.92 -5.25 14.69
CA ALA A 42 -5.24 -5.07 15.97
C ALA A 42 -6.11 -4.31 16.99
N ASP A 43 -6.76 -3.23 16.56
CA ASP A 43 -7.52 -2.33 17.44
C ASP A 43 -8.93 -2.84 17.74
N PHE A 44 -9.56 -3.56 16.79
CA PHE A 44 -10.94 -4.05 16.88
C PHE A 44 -11.04 -5.56 16.53
N PRO A 45 -10.31 -6.45 17.23
CA PRO A 45 -10.23 -7.87 16.87
C PRO A 45 -11.58 -8.59 16.91
N ASN A 46 -12.52 -8.12 17.73
CA ASN A 46 -13.88 -8.67 17.81
C ASN A 46 -14.73 -8.38 16.57
N LEU A 47 -14.35 -7.42 15.73
CA LEU A 47 -15.04 -7.07 14.48
C LEU A 47 -14.42 -7.74 13.25
N VAL A 48 -13.27 -8.41 13.40
CA VAL A 48 -12.51 -8.98 12.28
C VAL A 48 -12.43 -10.50 12.43
N ARG A 49 -13.03 -11.22 11.49
CA ARG A 49 -12.93 -12.68 11.38
C ARG A 49 -11.59 -13.12 10.80
N GLY A 50 -11.01 -12.31 9.93
CA GLY A 50 -9.74 -12.59 9.27
C GLY A 50 -9.30 -11.45 8.36
N VAL A 51 -8.01 -11.46 8.00
CA VAL A 51 -7.41 -10.42 7.16
C VAL A 51 -6.78 -11.06 5.93
N VAL A 52 -7.05 -10.48 4.77
CA VAL A 52 -6.36 -10.77 3.50
C VAL A 52 -5.49 -9.57 3.16
N LEU A 53 -4.21 -9.82 2.88
CA LEU A 53 -3.26 -8.77 2.52
C LEU A 53 -2.80 -9.01 1.07
N ALA A 54 -3.21 -8.12 0.17
CA ALA A 54 -2.91 -8.20 -1.26
C ALA A 54 -1.98 -7.06 -1.67
N ALA A 55 -0.94 -7.35 -2.48
CA ALA A 55 0.09 -6.37 -2.86
C ALA A 55 0.62 -5.55 -1.65
N ALA A 56 0.82 -6.23 -0.52
CA ALA A 56 1.07 -5.60 0.78
C ALA A 56 2.57 -5.50 1.09
N SER A 57 2.92 -4.52 1.94
CA SER A 57 4.28 -4.42 2.47
C SER A 57 4.59 -5.58 3.41
N ALA A 58 5.82 -6.07 3.32
CA ALA A 58 6.43 -6.98 4.28
C ALA A 58 7.39 -6.22 5.21
N ARG A 59 7.71 -6.82 6.37
CA ARG A 59 8.72 -6.26 7.29
C ARG A 59 10.11 -6.24 6.65
N THR A 60 10.40 -7.23 5.83
CA THR A 60 11.65 -7.38 5.09
C THR A 60 11.32 -7.58 3.62
N SER A 61 12.10 -6.94 2.75
CA SER A 61 12.05 -7.14 1.31
C SER A 61 13.46 -7.27 0.77
N ALA A 62 13.59 -7.89 -0.41
CA ALA A 62 14.88 -8.01 -1.05
C ALA A 62 15.40 -6.60 -1.45
N PRO A 63 16.68 -6.27 -1.23
CA PRO A 63 17.22 -4.93 -1.51
C PRO A 63 16.96 -4.45 -2.94
N GLU A 64 17.02 -5.36 -3.91
CA GLU A 64 16.74 -5.11 -5.32
C GLU A 64 15.30 -4.66 -5.57
N LEU A 65 14.33 -5.18 -4.81
CA LEU A 65 12.93 -4.74 -4.89
C LEU A 65 12.77 -3.31 -4.36
N SER A 66 13.41 -2.99 -3.24
CA SER A 66 13.41 -1.64 -2.69
C SER A 66 14.02 -0.63 -3.66
N ALA A 67 15.14 -0.98 -4.31
CA ALA A 67 15.78 -0.15 -5.31
C ALA A 67 14.90 0.04 -6.56
N ALA A 68 14.22 -1.00 -7.02
CA ALA A 68 13.30 -0.91 -8.16
C ALA A 68 12.09 -0.02 -7.85
N LEU A 69 11.48 -0.17 -6.66
CA LEU A 69 10.37 0.70 -6.22
C LEU A 69 10.77 2.18 -6.22
N ALA A 70 11.96 2.51 -5.71
CA ALA A 70 12.47 3.87 -5.71
C ALA A 70 12.69 4.43 -7.13
N ARG A 71 13.19 3.60 -8.06
CA ARG A 71 13.38 4.01 -9.46
C ARG A 71 12.06 4.20 -10.19
N ALA A 72 11.10 3.29 -10.01
CA ALA A 72 9.77 3.36 -10.63
C ALA A 72 9.07 4.69 -10.29
N ALA A 73 9.16 5.08 -9.01
CA ALA A 73 8.58 6.31 -8.49
C ALA A 73 9.30 7.60 -8.89
N ASN A 74 10.58 7.54 -9.30
CA ASN A 74 11.38 8.73 -9.55
C ASN A 74 11.09 9.32 -10.95
N ILE A 75 10.20 10.32 -11.01
CA ILE A 75 9.80 10.98 -12.25
C ILE A 75 10.92 11.76 -12.96
N ALA A 76 12.07 11.97 -12.32
CA ALA A 76 13.22 12.61 -12.95
C ALA A 76 14.09 11.63 -13.77
N LEU A 77 13.82 10.32 -13.66
CA LEU A 77 14.53 9.31 -14.44
C LEU A 77 13.90 9.13 -15.84
N PRO A 78 14.69 8.69 -16.84
CA PRO A 78 14.15 8.34 -18.16
C PRO A 78 13.08 7.25 -18.08
N ASP A 79 12.05 7.35 -18.91
CA ASP A 79 10.93 6.39 -18.92
C ASP A 79 11.39 4.95 -19.10
N ALA A 80 12.39 4.67 -19.95
CA ALA A 80 12.93 3.32 -20.12
C ALA A 80 13.45 2.70 -18.81
N VAL A 81 14.09 3.50 -17.95
CA VAL A 81 14.58 3.06 -16.63
C VAL A 81 13.41 2.79 -15.70
N ARG A 82 12.41 3.67 -15.71
CA ARG A 82 11.21 3.55 -14.88
C ARG A 82 10.34 2.36 -15.29
N LEU A 83 10.17 2.11 -16.59
CA LEU A 83 9.44 0.97 -17.14
C LEU A 83 10.07 -0.35 -16.73
N ALA A 84 11.39 -0.48 -16.85
CA ALA A 84 12.10 -1.68 -16.41
C ALA A 84 11.90 -1.93 -14.90
N ALA A 85 11.91 -0.87 -14.10
CA ALA A 85 11.67 -0.96 -12.66
C ALA A 85 10.21 -1.31 -12.32
N LEU A 86 9.24 -0.72 -13.01
CA LEU A 86 7.81 -1.04 -12.88
C LEU A 86 7.55 -2.51 -13.23
N GLN A 87 8.09 -2.95 -14.37
CA GLN A 87 7.96 -4.34 -14.83
C GLN A 87 8.47 -5.32 -13.77
N PHE A 88 9.63 -5.06 -13.18
CA PHE A 88 10.21 -5.92 -12.16
C PHE A 88 9.43 -5.90 -10.84
N ALA A 89 8.98 -4.72 -10.39
CA ALA A 89 8.44 -4.54 -9.04
C ALA A 89 6.92 -4.83 -8.93
N PHE A 90 6.15 -4.66 -10.02
CA PHE A 90 4.68 -4.66 -9.95
C PHE A 90 3.97 -5.57 -10.96
N PHE A 91 4.61 -5.91 -12.08
CA PHE A 91 3.92 -6.56 -13.20
C PHE A 91 4.41 -7.98 -13.46
N ALA A 92 3.48 -8.89 -13.75
CA ALA A 92 3.82 -10.21 -14.26
C ALA A 92 4.44 -10.12 -15.67
N PRO A 93 5.25 -11.10 -16.10
CA PRO A 93 5.77 -11.16 -17.46
C PRO A 93 4.65 -11.01 -18.51
N GLY A 94 4.92 -10.26 -19.58
CA GLY A 94 3.98 -10.05 -20.69
C GLY A 94 2.90 -8.98 -20.46
N HIS A 95 2.91 -8.28 -19.32
CA HIS A 95 1.96 -7.21 -19.02
C HIS A 95 2.61 -5.84 -19.13
N ASP A 96 1.97 -4.90 -19.85
CA ASP A 96 2.51 -3.56 -20.12
C ASP A 96 2.39 -2.60 -18.91
N PRO A 97 3.50 -2.08 -18.36
CA PRO A 97 3.49 -1.11 -17.27
C PRO A 97 3.36 0.35 -17.70
N SER A 98 3.28 0.66 -19.01
CA SER A 98 3.35 2.03 -19.53
C SER A 98 2.35 3.01 -18.92
N SER A 99 1.14 2.53 -18.62
CA SER A 99 0.10 3.31 -17.95
C SER A 99 0.50 3.85 -16.56
N TRP A 100 1.50 3.24 -15.92
CA TRP A 100 2.03 3.65 -14.62
C TRP A 100 3.20 4.64 -14.71
N LEU A 101 3.54 5.18 -15.89
CA LEU A 101 4.54 6.24 -15.99
C LEU A 101 4.03 7.61 -15.51
N ALA A 102 2.73 7.85 -15.65
CA ALA A 102 2.06 9.08 -15.23
C ALA A 102 1.35 8.91 -13.88
N GLY A 103 0.86 10.00 -13.29
CA GLY A 103 0.03 9.98 -12.08
C GLY A 103 0.79 9.89 -10.74
N TRP A 104 2.13 9.93 -10.76
CA TRP A 104 2.94 9.96 -9.55
C TRP A 104 2.89 11.34 -8.87
N HIS A 105 2.58 11.36 -7.58
CA HIS A 105 2.59 12.57 -6.78
C HIS A 105 4.01 12.85 -6.24
N THR A 106 4.61 13.96 -6.64
CA THR A 106 6.04 14.27 -6.40
C THR A 106 6.44 14.33 -4.93
N ALA A 107 5.54 14.79 -4.05
CA ALA A 107 5.83 14.82 -2.61
C ALA A 107 5.91 13.40 -1.99
N SER A 108 5.30 12.40 -2.63
CA SER A 108 5.30 11.01 -2.18
C SER A 108 6.48 10.20 -2.73
N THR A 109 7.20 10.76 -3.70
CA THR A 109 8.37 10.13 -4.36
C THR A 109 9.70 10.69 -3.84
N ALA A 110 9.66 11.72 -2.98
CA ALA A 110 10.83 12.21 -2.28
C ALA A 110 11.33 11.16 -1.26
N PRO A 111 12.64 10.92 -1.14
CA PRO A 111 13.17 10.00 -0.15
C PRO A 111 12.74 10.45 1.25
N SER A 112 11.93 9.63 1.92
CA SER A 112 11.56 9.90 3.31
C SER A 112 12.82 9.83 4.16
N ALA A 113 13.16 10.93 4.84
CA ALA A 113 14.06 10.85 5.98
C ALA A 113 13.37 9.91 7.00
N LEU A 114 13.87 8.67 7.10
CA LEU A 114 13.41 7.68 8.05
C LEU A 114 13.34 8.33 9.45
N ARG A 115 12.14 8.65 9.92
CA ARG A 115 11.91 8.79 11.36
C ARG A 115 11.85 7.37 11.90
N ARG A 116 12.91 7.00 12.60
CA ARG A 116 12.95 5.83 13.49
C ARG A 116 11.92 6.00 14.59
#